data_AF-A0A0R2QMA5-F1
#
_entry.id   AF-A0A0R2QMA5-F1
#
_cell.length_a   1.000
_cell.length_b   1.000
_cell.length_c   1.000
_cell.angle_alpha   90.00
_cell.angle_beta   90.00
_cell.angle_gamma   90.00
#
_symmetry.space_group_name_H-M   'P 1'
#
loop_
_entity.id
_entity.type
_entity.pdbx_description
1 polymer ?
#
loop_
_entity_poly.entity_id
_entity_poly.type
_entity_poly.pdbx_seq_one_letter_code
_entity_poly.pdbx_strand_id
1 'polypeptide(L)'
;MSNSSWPDWLPIRSNLTGMSAYGAPQLPVAVKLNTNENPFGLEKELVDKILTGIKEKSAALNRYPDRDANQLRALLANFINKLSNTKFDEHNIWAANGSNEIIQSIFLAFGGNGALGFEPSYSVHKIIAQVTNTPWYVVARNDDFSLNIPEILAAITKSKPSITFVTTPNNPTGTASGIEELKQIAVQMKKVGGLLVVDEAYAEFSSHLSAATLINEFENVLVIRTMSKAFAFAGVRLGYLVANTQVINAMMIV
;
A
#
# COMPACT_ATOMS: atom_id res chain seq x y z
N MET A 1 13.45 -22.98 -3.43
CA MET A 1 13.17 -22.53 -2.06
C MET A 1 14.34 -22.99 -1.21
N SER A 2 15.11 -22.07 -0.62
CA SER A 2 16.24 -22.47 0.23
C SER A 2 15.69 -23.08 1.52
N ASN A 3 16.10 -24.31 1.85
CA ASN A 3 15.92 -24.90 3.17
C ASN A 3 16.82 -24.14 4.15
N SER A 4 16.41 -22.94 4.54
CA SER A 4 17.08 -22.16 5.56
C SER A 4 16.35 -22.40 6.88
N SER A 5 16.69 -23.51 7.56
CA SER A 5 16.43 -23.64 9.00
C SER A 5 17.38 -22.69 9.72
N TRP A 6 16.84 -21.67 10.38
CA TRP A 6 17.61 -20.78 11.25
C TRP A 6 18.27 -21.60 12.37
N PRO A 7 19.46 -21.21 12.84
CA PRO A 7 20.10 -21.94 13.93
C PRO A 7 19.34 -21.78 15.24
N ASP A 8 19.31 -22.83 16.08
CA ASP A 8 18.50 -22.89 17.31
C ASP A 8 18.82 -21.81 18.36
N TRP A 9 20.02 -21.21 18.31
CA TRP A 9 20.40 -20.12 19.21
C TRP A 9 19.73 -18.78 18.85
N LEU A 10 19.25 -18.62 17.62
CA LEU A 10 18.64 -17.38 17.16
C LEU A 10 17.24 -17.24 17.80
N PRO A 11 16.99 -16.23 18.65
CA PRO A 11 15.73 -16.09 19.37
C PRO A 11 14.65 -15.47 18.47
N ILE A 12 14.41 -16.07 17.30
CA ILE A 12 13.37 -15.63 16.38
C ILE A 12 11.99 -15.90 17.00
N ARG A 13 11.05 -14.98 16.81
CA ARG A 13 9.67 -15.17 17.26
C ARG A 13 9.09 -16.43 16.61
N SER A 14 8.36 -17.23 17.40
CA SER A 14 7.81 -18.52 16.97
C SER A 14 6.89 -18.41 15.75
N ASN A 15 6.18 -17.28 15.59
CA ASN A 15 5.30 -17.03 14.46
C ASN A 15 6.05 -16.76 13.13
N LEU A 16 7.39 -16.65 13.16
CA LEU A 16 8.24 -16.45 11.98
C LEU A 16 9.09 -17.69 11.64
N THR A 17 9.07 -18.71 12.48
CA THR A 17 9.83 -19.95 12.26
C THR A 17 9.37 -20.64 10.97
N GLY A 18 10.33 -21.06 10.15
CA GLY A 18 10.05 -21.73 8.86
C GLY A 18 9.72 -20.78 7.71
N MET A 19 9.61 -19.47 7.94
CA MET A 19 9.48 -18.50 6.85
C MET A 19 10.80 -18.34 6.10
N SER A 20 10.71 -18.15 4.79
CA SER A 20 11.84 -17.79 3.92
C SER A 20 11.83 -16.31 3.60
N ALA A 21 13.00 -15.74 3.30
CA ALA A 21 13.09 -14.35 2.85
C ALA A 21 12.22 -14.12 1.60
N TYR A 22 11.46 -13.02 1.61
CA TYR A 22 10.69 -12.58 0.45
C TYR A 22 11.61 -11.85 -0.54
N GLY A 23 11.37 -12.08 -1.83
CA GLY A 23 12.05 -11.35 -2.90
C GLY A 23 12.12 -12.20 -4.17
N ALA A 24 11.82 -11.57 -5.31
CA ALA A 24 12.09 -12.19 -6.59
C ALA A 24 13.62 -12.36 -6.77
N PRO A 25 14.08 -13.48 -7.35
CA PRO A 25 15.50 -13.70 -7.55
C PRO A 25 16.09 -12.65 -8.50
N GLN A 26 17.25 -12.09 -8.14
CA GLN A 26 17.97 -11.12 -8.96
C GLN A 26 18.92 -11.84 -9.92
N LEU A 27 18.36 -12.45 -10.96
CA LEU A 27 19.14 -13.19 -11.93
C LEU A 27 19.78 -12.25 -12.97
N PRO A 28 21.04 -12.46 -13.37
CA PRO A 28 21.69 -11.69 -14.43
C PRO A 28 21.22 -12.16 -15.81
N VAL A 29 19.94 -11.95 -16.10
CA VAL A 29 19.31 -12.28 -17.39
C VAL A 29 19.11 -11.02 -18.24
N ALA A 30 19.16 -11.18 -19.56
CA ALA A 30 19.04 -10.06 -20.50
C ALA A 30 17.66 -9.38 -20.48
N VAL A 31 16.59 -10.15 -20.22
CA VAL A 31 15.21 -9.66 -20.20
C VAL A 31 14.59 -9.99 -18.84
N LYS A 32 14.22 -8.95 -18.08
CA LYS A 32 13.60 -9.05 -16.75
C LYS A 32 12.18 -8.51 -16.81
N LEU A 33 11.19 -9.37 -16.55
CA LEU A 33 9.75 -9.04 -16.61
C LEU A 33 9.00 -9.61 -15.39
N ASN A 34 9.59 -9.52 -14.19
CA ASN A 34 9.12 -10.24 -13.00
C ASN A 34 8.71 -9.35 -11.81
N THR A 35 8.89 -8.03 -11.86
CA THR A 35 8.65 -7.11 -10.71
C THR A 35 7.70 -5.93 -11.02
N ASN A 36 7.06 -5.92 -12.20
CA ASN A 36 6.14 -4.88 -12.66
C ASN A 36 6.75 -3.45 -12.61
N GLU A 37 8.04 -3.33 -12.92
CA GLU A 37 8.72 -2.05 -13.09
C GLU A 37 8.31 -1.39 -14.40
N ASN A 38 8.34 -0.05 -14.44
CA ASN A 38 8.28 0.66 -15.73
C ASN A 38 9.59 0.37 -16.50
N PRO A 39 9.52 -0.13 -17.75
CA PRO A 39 10.72 -0.48 -18.52
C PRO A 39 11.48 0.75 -19.06
N PHE A 40 10.89 1.94 -18.99
CA PHE A 40 11.50 3.18 -19.48
C PHE A 40 12.26 3.88 -18.36
N GLY A 41 13.52 4.24 -18.64
CA GLY A 41 14.33 5.08 -17.76
C GLY A 41 13.79 6.50 -17.66
N LEU A 42 14.28 7.26 -16.66
CA LEU A 42 13.90 8.66 -16.51
C LEU A 42 14.48 9.51 -17.64
N GLU A 43 13.69 10.45 -18.13
CA GLU A 43 14.12 11.46 -19.11
C GLU A 43 15.28 12.30 -18.55
N LYS A 44 16.21 12.70 -19.42
CA LYS A 44 17.42 13.46 -19.03
C LYS A 44 17.09 14.71 -18.22
N GLU A 45 16.06 15.46 -18.63
CA GLU A 45 15.64 16.67 -17.94
C GLU A 45 15.21 16.40 -16.48
N LEU A 46 14.52 15.27 -16.25
CA LEU A 46 14.13 14.87 -14.90
C LEU A 46 15.34 14.44 -14.07
N VAL A 47 16.30 13.71 -14.68
CA VAL A 47 17.56 13.35 -14.02
C VAL A 47 18.33 14.61 -13.60
N ASP A 48 18.47 15.60 -14.49
CA ASP A 48 19.17 16.85 -14.20
C ASP A 48 18.49 17.64 -13.06
N LYS A 49 17.16 17.66 -13.02
CA LYS A 49 16.37 18.25 -11.93
C LYS A 49 16.61 17.54 -10.59
N ILE A 50 16.63 16.20 -10.58
CA ILE A 50 16.91 15.40 -9.38
C ILE A 50 18.33 15.72 -8.86
N LEU A 51 19.33 15.70 -9.74
CA LEU A 51 20.72 15.98 -9.38
C LEU A 51 20.90 17.39 -8.82
N THR A 52 20.21 18.38 -9.41
CA THR A 52 20.21 19.76 -8.91
C THR A 52 19.60 19.83 -7.50
N GLY A 53 18.44 19.21 -7.28
CA GLY A 53 17.81 19.18 -5.95
C GLY A 53 18.67 18.49 -4.88
N ILE A 54 19.33 17.38 -5.22
CA ILE A 54 20.29 16.71 -4.32
C ILE A 54 21.45 17.65 -3.99
N LYS A 55 22.03 18.30 -4.99
CA LYS A 55 23.15 19.24 -4.81
C LYS A 55 22.77 20.39 -3.88
N GLU A 56 21.59 20.98 -4.05
CA GLU A 56 21.09 22.08 -3.21
C GLU A 56 20.92 21.67 -1.73
N LYS A 57 20.54 20.41 -1.47
CA LYS A 57 20.34 19.91 -0.10
C LYS A 57 21.61 19.31 0.53
N SER A 58 22.62 18.99 -0.29
CA SER A 58 23.81 18.24 0.15
C SER A 58 24.60 18.90 1.27
N ALA A 59 24.64 20.24 1.32
CA ALA A 59 25.37 20.99 2.35
C ALA A 59 24.76 20.84 3.76
N ALA A 60 23.50 20.40 3.88
CA ALA A 60 22.78 20.27 5.15
C ALA A 60 22.60 18.82 5.61
N LEU A 61 23.25 17.84 4.98
CA LEU A 61 23.10 16.40 5.29
C LEU A 61 23.54 16.02 6.72
N ASN A 62 24.23 16.91 7.43
CA ASN A 62 24.55 16.73 8.85
C ASN A 62 23.36 17.04 9.79
N ARG A 63 22.22 17.47 9.25
CA ARG A 63 20.99 17.77 10.00
C ARG A 63 19.91 16.76 9.66
N TYR A 64 19.03 16.50 10.64
CA TYR A 64 17.81 15.75 10.38
C TYR A 64 16.96 16.47 9.32
N PRO A 65 16.28 15.74 8.43
CA PRO A 65 15.38 16.33 7.44
C PRO A 65 14.11 16.90 8.12
N ASP A 66 13.24 17.51 7.32
CA ASP A 66 11.85 17.77 7.75
C ASP A 66 11.20 16.45 8.15
N ARG A 67 10.99 16.26 9.45
CA ARG A 67 10.45 15.03 10.05
C ARG A 67 9.11 14.65 9.43
N ASP A 68 8.28 15.65 9.13
CA ASP A 68 6.91 15.42 8.70
C ASP A 68 6.79 15.49 7.17
N ALA A 69 7.89 15.76 6.43
CA ALA A 69 7.94 15.82 4.97
C ALA A 69 6.82 16.67 4.33
N ASN A 70 6.54 17.83 4.91
CA ASN A 70 5.35 18.65 4.60
C ASN A 70 5.30 19.06 3.12
N GLN A 71 6.44 19.51 2.58
CA GLN A 71 6.50 19.90 1.16
C GLN A 71 6.20 18.72 0.22
N LEU A 72 6.73 17.54 0.52
CA LEU A 72 6.48 16.33 -0.27
C LEU A 72 5.00 15.95 -0.22
N ARG A 73 4.41 15.93 0.99
CA ARG A 73 3.00 15.60 1.21
C ARG A 73 2.06 16.57 0.50
N ALA A 74 2.36 17.87 0.53
CA ALA A 74 1.57 18.87 -0.20
C ALA A 74 1.61 18.66 -1.73
N LEU A 75 2.78 18.31 -2.29
CA LEU A 75 2.91 18.00 -3.72
C LEU A 75 2.16 16.72 -4.11
N LEU A 76 2.20 15.69 -3.26
CA LEU A 76 1.44 14.45 -3.46
C LEU A 76 -0.07 14.67 -3.37
N ALA A 77 -0.55 15.47 -2.41
CA ALA A 77 -1.95 15.88 -2.31
C ALA A 77 -2.42 16.59 -3.58
N ASN A 78 -1.64 17.56 -4.07
CA ASN A 78 -1.95 18.27 -5.31
C ASN A 78 -2.01 17.32 -6.52
N PHE A 79 -1.08 16.36 -6.61
CA PHE A 79 -1.10 15.35 -7.67
C PHE A 79 -2.40 14.53 -7.64
N ILE A 80 -2.81 14.01 -6.48
CA ILE A 80 -4.05 13.24 -6.34
C ILE A 80 -5.28 14.09 -6.65
N ASN A 81 -5.32 15.33 -6.17
CA ASN A 81 -6.43 16.25 -6.44
C ASN A 81 -6.64 16.48 -7.94
N LYS A 82 -5.55 16.64 -8.70
CA LYS A 82 -5.62 16.78 -10.16
C LYS A 82 -6.14 15.53 -10.86
N LEU A 83 -5.76 14.35 -10.39
CA LEU A 83 -6.18 13.08 -11.00
C LEU A 83 -7.62 12.70 -10.67
N SER A 84 -8.05 12.93 -9.43
CA SER A 84 -9.30 12.39 -8.90
C SER A 84 -10.37 13.45 -8.62
N ASN A 85 -10.09 14.72 -8.96
CA ASN A 85 -10.97 15.87 -8.68
C ASN A 85 -11.38 15.95 -7.19
N THR A 86 -10.39 15.74 -6.31
CA THR A 86 -10.54 15.78 -4.85
C THR A 86 -9.95 17.07 -4.27
N LYS A 87 -10.09 17.25 -2.94
CA LYS A 87 -9.61 18.44 -2.22
C LYS A 87 -8.89 18.03 -0.92
N PHE A 88 -7.72 17.44 -1.08
CA PHE A 88 -6.82 17.07 0.01
C PHE A 88 -5.70 18.09 0.20
N ASP A 89 -5.17 18.16 1.41
CA ASP A 89 -3.94 18.89 1.74
C ASP A 89 -2.88 17.91 2.29
N GLU A 90 -1.75 18.43 2.75
CA GLU A 90 -0.68 17.62 3.34
C GLU A 90 -1.13 16.80 4.55
N HIS A 91 -2.16 17.22 5.29
CA HIS A 91 -2.68 16.52 6.47
C HIS A 91 -3.49 15.27 6.08
N ASN A 92 -3.86 15.12 4.82
CA ASN A 92 -4.46 13.90 4.28
C ASN A 92 -3.44 12.88 3.75
N ILE A 93 -2.16 13.25 3.68
CA ILE A 93 -1.11 12.43 3.08
C ILE A 93 -0.11 11.99 4.15
N TRP A 94 0.28 10.72 4.11
CA TRP A 94 1.45 10.20 4.82
C TRP A 94 2.38 9.49 3.84
N ALA A 95 3.68 9.81 3.87
CA ALA A 95 4.66 9.28 2.92
C ALA A 95 5.75 8.50 3.66
N ALA A 96 6.22 7.41 3.03
CA ALA A 96 7.18 6.50 3.62
C ALA A 96 8.05 5.82 2.54
N ASN A 97 8.98 4.97 2.97
CA ASN A 97 9.95 4.25 2.14
C ASN A 97 9.30 3.11 1.33
N GLY A 98 8.48 3.48 0.35
CA GLY A 98 7.72 2.58 -0.50
C GLY A 98 6.41 2.12 0.15
N SER A 99 5.51 1.53 -0.64
CA SER A 99 4.22 1.06 -0.13
C SER A 99 4.35 -0.04 0.92
N ASN A 100 5.47 -0.78 0.96
CA ASN A 100 5.69 -1.79 2.00
C ASN A 100 5.76 -1.16 3.40
N GLU A 101 6.41 -0.01 3.57
CA GLU A 101 6.44 0.68 4.87
C GLU A 101 5.07 1.28 5.19
N ILE A 102 4.34 1.79 4.19
CA ILE A 102 2.93 2.20 4.36
C ILE A 102 2.07 1.06 4.91
N ILE A 103 2.13 -0.11 4.28
CA ILE A 103 1.36 -1.29 4.68
C ILE A 103 1.78 -1.73 6.08
N GLN A 104 3.09 -1.75 6.38
CA GLN A 104 3.61 -2.10 7.70
C GLN A 104 3.08 -1.17 8.79
N SER A 105 3.16 0.14 8.60
CA SER A 105 2.66 1.12 9.57
C SER A 105 1.15 1.00 9.77
N ILE A 106 0.37 0.73 8.72
CA ILE A 106 -1.07 0.45 8.83
C ILE A 106 -1.32 -0.77 9.74
N PHE A 107 -0.58 -1.86 9.55
CA PHE A 107 -0.71 -3.04 10.39
C PHE A 107 -0.28 -2.80 11.84
N LEU A 108 0.81 -2.05 12.06
CA LEU A 108 1.27 -1.70 13.41
C LEU A 108 0.26 -0.83 14.15
N ALA A 109 -0.35 0.15 13.47
CA ALA A 109 -1.32 1.06 14.07
C ALA A 109 -2.71 0.43 14.27
N PHE A 110 -3.17 -0.40 13.33
CA PHE A 110 -4.58 -0.81 13.25
C PHE A 110 -4.80 -2.33 13.23
N GLY A 111 -3.77 -3.17 13.30
CA GLY A 111 -3.88 -4.62 13.13
C GLY A 111 -4.53 -5.40 14.28
N GLY A 112 -5.12 -4.74 15.28
CA GLY A 112 -5.55 -5.36 16.55
C GLY A 112 -6.50 -6.55 16.40
N ASN A 113 -7.59 -6.43 15.64
CA ASN A 113 -8.58 -7.50 15.44
C ASN A 113 -8.37 -8.30 14.13
N GLY A 114 -7.14 -8.28 13.59
CA GLY A 114 -6.84 -8.96 12.34
C GLY A 114 -7.20 -8.16 11.10
N ALA A 115 -6.84 -8.73 9.96
CA ALA A 115 -7.09 -8.18 8.64
C ALA A 115 -7.72 -9.22 7.72
N LEU A 116 -8.55 -8.76 6.79
CA LEU A 116 -9.18 -9.56 5.75
C LEU A 116 -8.60 -9.20 4.39
N GLY A 117 -8.30 -10.20 3.57
CA GLY A 117 -7.91 -10.03 2.17
C GLY A 117 -8.57 -11.03 1.23
N PHE A 118 -8.41 -10.79 -0.08
CA PHE A 118 -9.12 -11.52 -1.13
C PHE A 118 -8.13 -12.25 -2.05
N GLU A 119 -7.98 -13.56 -1.91
CA GLU A 119 -6.96 -14.32 -2.63
C GLU A 119 -7.50 -14.94 -3.94
N PRO A 120 -6.69 -14.97 -5.02
CA PRO A 120 -5.30 -14.51 -5.11
C PRO A 120 -5.16 -12.98 -5.21
N SER A 121 -4.20 -12.42 -4.45
CA SER A 121 -3.85 -11.00 -4.42
C SER A 121 -2.38 -10.80 -4.03
N TYR A 122 -1.97 -9.57 -3.73
CA TYR A 122 -0.60 -9.20 -3.48
C TYR A 122 -0.05 -9.88 -2.22
N SER A 123 0.93 -10.77 -2.43
CA SER A 123 1.48 -11.64 -1.39
C SER A 123 2.06 -10.90 -0.19
N VAL A 124 2.55 -9.68 -0.38
CA VAL A 124 3.18 -8.89 0.69
C VAL A 124 2.19 -8.45 1.76
N HIS A 125 0.88 -8.32 1.48
CA HIS A 125 -0.11 -8.00 2.52
C HIS A 125 -0.12 -9.07 3.62
N LYS A 126 -0.21 -10.35 3.23
CA LYS A 126 -0.17 -11.49 4.15
C LYS A 126 1.16 -11.61 4.88
N ILE A 127 2.28 -11.39 4.17
CA ILE A 127 3.62 -11.44 4.78
C ILE A 127 3.75 -10.34 5.84
N ILE A 128 3.32 -9.10 5.54
CA ILE A 128 3.40 -8.00 6.49
C ILE A 128 2.48 -8.27 7.69
N ALA A 129 1.25 -8.76 7.48
CA ALA A 129 0.36 -9.17 8.56
C ALA A 129 1.03 -10.17 9.52
N GLN A 130 1.71 -11.18 8.98
CA GLN A 130 2.43 -12.17 9.79
C GLN A 130 3.56 -11.54 10.61
N VAL A 131 4.39 -10.67 10.02
CA VAL A 131 5.51 -10.05 10.76
C VAL A 131 5.05 -9.01 11.78
N THR A 132 3.89 -8.38 11.60
CA THR A 132 3.28 -7.50 12.60
C THR A 132 2.40 -8.26 13.60
N ASN A 133 2.36 -9.59 13.53
CA ASN A 133 1.54 -10.46 14.39
C ASN A 133 0.03 -10.13 14.31
N THR A 134 -0.45 -9.80 13.11
CA THR A 134 -1.84 -9.54 12.78
C THR A 134 -2.48 -10.80 12.16
N PRO A 135 -3.58 -11.34 12.70
CA PRO A 135 -4.31 -12.43 12.06
C PRO A 135 -4.74 -12.07 10.63
N TRP A 136 -4.56 -12.98 9.68
CA TRP A 136 -4.94 -12.78 8.27
C TRP A 136 -6.05 -13.75 7.87
N TYR A 137 -7.23 -13.21 7.61
CA TYR A 137 -8.38 -13.93 7.11
C TYR A 137 -8.47 -13.80 5.58
N VAL A 138 -8.97 -14.84 4.93
CA VAL A 138 -9.04 -14.90 3.46
C VAL A 138 -10.46 -15.21 3.04
N VAL A 139 -10.95 -14.45 2.05
CA VAL A 139 -12.10 -14.80 1.22
C VAL A 139 -11.58 -15.06 -0.20
N ALA A 140 -12.07 -16.11 -0.85
CA ALA A 140 -11.69 -16.40 -2.22
C ALA A 140 -12.31 -15.36 -3.16
N ARG A 141 -11.56 -14.98 -4.20
CA ARG A 141 -12.13 -14.29 -5.36
C ARG A 141 -13.00 -15.27 -6.16
N ASN A 142 -13.86 -14.71 -7.02
CA ASN A 142 -14.60 -15.51 -8.00
C ASN A 142 -13.65 -16.18 -9.00
N ASP A 143 -14.15 -17.15 -9.76
CA ASP A 143 -13.37 -17.87 -10.78
C ASP A 143 -12.81 -16.95 -11.88
N ASP A 144 -13.46 -15.81 -12.13
CA ASP A 144 -13.01 -14.76 -13.05
C ASP A 144 -12.07 -13.73 -12.38
N PHE A 145 -11.65 -13.98 -11.15
CA PHE A 145 -10.83 -13.13 -10.29
C PHE A 145 -11.47 -11.80 -9.85
N SER A 146 -12.76 -11.59 -10.09
CA SER A 146 -13.52 -10.48 -9.51
C SER A 146 -13.75 -10.68 -8.01
N LEU A 147 -14.21 -9.63 -7.32
CA LEU A 147 -14.53 -9.71 -5.90
C LEU A 147 -15.90 -10.41 -5.70
N ASN A 148 -15.97 -11.38 -4.79
CA ASN A 148 -17.23 -11.96 -4.37
C ASN A 148 -17.88 -11.08 -3.29
N ILE A 149 -18.54 -10.00 -3.69
CA ILE A 149 -19.08 -9.00 -2.75
C ILE A 149 -19.99 -9.61 -1.67
N PRO A 150 -20.97 -10.49 -1.97
CA PRO A 150 -21.79 -11.12 -0.93
C PRO A 150 -20.97 -11.87 0.13
N GLU A 151 -19.98 -12.66 -0.27
CA GLU A 151 -19.13 -13.39 0.67
C GLU A 151 -18.24 -12.45 1.49
N ILE A 152 -17.71 -11.39 0.87
CA ILE A 152 -16.89 -10.38 1.55
C ILE A 152 -17.68 -9.70 2.65
N LEU A 153 -18.91 -9.24 2.36
CA LEU A 153 -19.76 -8.56 3.34
C LEU A 153 -20.13 -9.50 4.51
N ALA A 154 -20.41 -10.78 4.21
CA ALA A 154 -20.66 -11.80 5.22
C ALA A 154 -19.43 -12.07 6.10
N ALA A 155 -18.24 -12.16 5.50
CA ALA A 155 -16.98 -12.38 6.20
C ALA A 155 -16.62 -11.22 7.12
N ILE A 156 -16.80 -9.96 6.68
CA ILE A 156 -16.61 -8.76 7.51
C ILE A 156 -17.54 -8.80 8.72
N THR A 157 -18.82 -9.14 8.52
CA THR A 157 -19.81 -9.23 9.61
C THR A 157 -19.42 -10.29 10.64
N LYS A 158 -18.94 -11.46 10.16
CA LYS A 158 -18.59 -12.60 11.00
C LYS A 158 -17.29 -12.37 11.78
N SER A 159 -16.24 -11.89 11.11
CA SER A 159 -14.89 -11.79 11.68
C SER A 159 -14.58 -10.43 12.33
N LYS A 160 -15.31 -9.37 11.95
CA LYS A 160 -15.14 -7.98 12.43
C LYS A 160 -13.67 -7.54 12.40
N PRO A 161 -12.98 -7.66 11.25
CA PRO A 161 -11.56 -7.36 11.16
C PRO A 161 -11.35 -5.86 11.37
N SER A 162 -10.20 -5.49 11.94
CA SER A 162 -9.84 -4.07 12.04
C SER A 162 -9.53 -3.47 10.67
N ILE A 163 -9.06 -4.29 9.73
CA ILE A 163 -8.60 -3.86 8.41
C ILE A 163 -9.16 -4.82 7.34
N THR A 164 -9.62 -4.29 6.21
CA THR A 164 -9.86 -5.06 4.98
C THR A 164 -9.04 -4.48 3.85
N PHE A 165 -8.24 -5.31 3.18
CA PHE A 165 -7.41 -4.93 2.03
C PHE A 165 -8.09 -5.28 0.71
N VAL A 166 -8.27 -4.28 -0.16
CA VAL A 166 -8.63 -4.48 -1.57
C VAL A 166 -7.47 -3.97 -2.43
N THR A 167 -6.94 -4.80 -3.33
CA THR A 167 -5.97 -4.35 -4.34
C THR A 167 -6.68 -4.13 -5.66
N THR A 168 -6.58 -2.93 -6.23
CA THR A 168 -7.24 -2.57 -7.49
C THR A 168 -6.46 -1.49 -8.25
N PRO A 169 -5.99 -1.75 -9.49
CA PRO A 169 -5.93 -3.07 -10.14
C PRO A 169 -5.19 -4.13 -9.32
N ASN A 170 -5.67 -5.36 -9.35
CA ASN A 170 -5.17 -6.47 -8.54
C ASN A 170 -3.83 -7.01 -9.06
N ASN A 171 -2.95 -7.45 -8.15
CA ASN A 171 -1.76 -8.23 -8.47
C ASN A 171 -1.96 -9.62 -7.87
N PRO A 172 -1.99 -10.72 -8.65
CA PRO A 172 -1.43 -10.86 -9.99
C PRO A 172 -2.41 -10.75 -11.16
N THR A 173 -3.71 -10.63 -10.90
CA THR A 173 -4.75 -10.88 -11.93
C THR A 173 -5.01 -9.71 -12.87
N GLY A 174 -4.57 -8.50 -12.52
CA GLY A 174 -4.83 -7.27 -13.27
C GLY A 174 -6.27 -6.74 -13.18
N THR A 175 -7.19 -7.47 -12.55
CA THR A 175 -8.60 -7.09 -12.44
C THR A 175 -8.78 -5.85 -11.57
N ALA A 176 -9.61 -4.90 -12.00
CA ALA A 176 -9.98 -3.72 -11.23
C ALA A 176 -11.37 -3.89 -10.59
N SER A 177 -11.55 -3.33 -9.39
CA SER A 177 -12.84 -3.27 -8.70
C SER A 177 -13.52 -1.92 -8.97
N GLY A 178 -14.83 -1.95 -9.17
CA GLY A 178 -15.65 -0.76 -9.37
C GLY A 178 -15.80 0.06 -8.09
N ILE A 179 -16.02 1.37 -8.23
CA ILE A 179 -16.16 2.28 -7.08
C ILE A 179 -17.35 1.92 -6.19
N GLU A 180 -18.44 1.40 -6.77
CA GLU A 180 -19.64 0.97 -6.04
C GLU A 180 -19.39 -0.30 -5.21
N GLU A 181 -18.54 -1.21 -5.68
CA GLU A 181 -18.13 -2.39 -4.92
C GLU A 181 -17.32 -1.97 -3.69
N LEU A 182 -16.36 -1.07 -3.88
CA LEU A 182 -15.56 -0.50 -2.80
C LEU A 182 -16.42 0.24 -1.78
N LYS A 183 -17.44 0.99 -2.25
CA LYS A 183 -18.41 1.67 -1.39
C LYS A 183 -19.20 0.69 -0.51
N GLN A 184 -19.65 -0.43 -1.05
CA GLN A 184 -20.34 -1.46 -0.26
C GLN A 184 -19.43 -2.03 0.85
N ILE A 185 -18.17 -2.29 0.53
CA ILE A 185 -17.17 -2.76 1.50
C ILE A 185 -16.91 -1.68 2.56
N ALA A 186 -16.74 -0.42 2.16
CA ALA A 186 -16.50 0.70 3.08
C ALA A 186 -17.64 0.87 4.10
N VAL A 187 -18.89 0.82 3.64
CA VAL A 187 -20.10 0.86 4.49
C VAL A 187 -20.09 -0.30 5.48
N GLN A 188 -19.76 -1.51 5.03
CA GLN A 188 -19.76 -2.67 5.90
C GLN A 188 -18.63 -2.66 6.92
N MET A 189 -17.44 -2.20 6.53
CA MET A 189 -16.32 -1.98 7.44
C MET A 189 -16.66 -0.93 8.49
N LYS A 190 -17.35 0.15 8.11
CA LYS A 190 -17.79 1.19 9.05
C LYS A 190 -18.72 0.64 10.14
N LYS A 191 -19.64 -0.28 9.78
CA LYS A 191 -20.56 -0.92 10.75
C LYS A 191 -19.83 -1.75 11.81
N VAL A 192 -18.67 -2.31 11.48
CA VAL A 192 -17.86 -3.11 12.42
C VAL A 192 -16.73 -2.30 13.06
N GLY A 193 -16.63 -0.99 12.78
CA GLY A 193 -15.60 -0.11 13.32
C GLY A 193 -14.21 -0.35 12.73
N GLY A 194 -14.10 -0.85 11.51
CA GLY A 194 -12.82 -1.12 10.84
C GLY A 194 -12.57 -0.28 9.60
N LEU A 195 -11.35 -0.40 9.07
CA LEU A 195 -10.83 0.38 7.95
C LEU A 195 -10.85 -0.41 6.65
N LEU A 196 -11.27 0.24 5.55
CA LEU A 196 -11.03 -0.26 4.20
C LEU A 196 -9.73 0.36 3.67
N VAL A 197 -8.75 -0.49 3.38
CA VAL A 197 -7.49 -0.10 2.76
C VAL A 197 -7.51 -0.53 1.30
N VAL A 198 -7.48 0.45 0.40
CA VAL A 198 -7.44 0.22 -1.05
C VAL A 198 -6.01 0.42 -1.53
N ASP A 199 -5.36 -0.66 -1.94
CA ASP A 199 -4.03 -0.64 -2.54
C ASP A 199 -4.14 -0.36 -4.04
N GLU A 200 -3.84 0.88 -4.41
CA GLU A 200 -3.89 1.44 -5.75
C GLU A 200 -2.50 1.56 -6.38
N ALA A 201 -1.60 0.60 -6.11
CA ALA A 201 -0.25 0.61 -6.69
C ALA A 201 -0.19 0.68 -8.23
N TYR A 202 -1.28 0.34 -8.91
CA TYR A 202 -1.41 0.31 -10.37
C TYR A 202 -2.49 1.28 -10.91
N ALA A 203 -3.00 2.21 -10.09
CA ALA A 203 -4.12 3.05 -10.50
C ALA A 203 -3.81 3.97 -11.69
N GLU A 204 -2.57 4.39 -11.89
CA GLU A 204 -2.15 5.16 -13.07
C GLU A 204 -2.30 4.40 -14.39
N PHE A 205 -2.42 3.07 -14.35
CA PHE A 205 -2.67 2.22 -15.53
C PHE A 205 -4.16 1.91 -15.74
N SER A 206 -5.03 2.36 -14.82
CA SER A 206 -6.45 2.05 -14.83
C SER A 206 -7.30 3.20 -15.36
N SER A 207 -8.39 2.88 -16.04
CA SER A 207 -9.45 3.84 -16.38
C SER A 207 -10.55 3.94 -15.31
N HIS A 208 -10.49 3.14 -14.25
CA HIS A 208 -11.45 3.18 -13.16
C HIS A 208 -11.22 4.41 -12.26
N LEU A 209 -12.29 4.90 -11.64
CA LEU A 209 -12.20 5.95 -10.64
C LEU A 209 -11.38 5.48 -9.43
N SER A 210 -10.50 6.35 -8.94
CA SER A 210 -9.75 6.09 -7.72
C SER A 210 -10.68 6.05 -6.50
N ALA A 211 -10.40 5.14 -5.58
CA ALA A 211 -10.99 5.08 -4.25
C ALA A 211 -10.73 6.34 -3.42
N ALA A 212 -9.78 7.19 -3.81
CA ALA A 212 -9.54 8.48 -3.16
C ALA A 212 -10.79 9.37 -3.19
N THR A 213 -11.65 9.21 -4.20
CA THR A 213 -12.95 9.89 -4.30
C THR A 213 -13.91 9.52 -3.16
N LEU A 214 -13.74 8.36 -2.54
CA LEU A 214 -14.58 7.88 -1.44
C LEU A 214 -14.20 8.47 -0.07
N ILE A 215 -12.98 8.99 0.11
CA ILE A 215 -12.47 9.41 1.42
C ILE A 215 -13.30 10.54 2.05
N ASN A 216 -13.86 11.43 1.21
CA ASN A 216 -14.72 12.52 1.68
C ASN A 216 -16.09 12.01 2.16
N GLU A 217 -16.56 10.87 1.66
CA GLU A 217 -17.82 10.24 2.08
C GLU A 217 -17.58 9.25 3.25
N PHE A 218 -16.42 8.61 3.28
CA PHE A 218 -16.07 7.53 4.19
C PHE A 218 -14.72 7.78 4.87
N GLU A 219 -14.76 8.27 6.11
CA GLU A 219 -13.57 8.53 6.93
C GLU A 219 -12.71 7.27 7.20
N ASN A 220 -13.30 6.08 7.06
CA ASN A 220 -12.65 4.79 7.25
C ASN A 220 -12.02 4.21 5.96
N VAL A 221 -11.95 4.98 4.88
CA VAL A 221 -11.28 4.61 3.63
C VAL A 221 -9.87 5.19 3.59
N LEU A 222 -8.91 4.32 3.28
CA LEU A 222 -7.48 4.62 3.12
C LEU A 222 -7.07 4.18 1.73
N VAL A 223 -6.25 4.99 1.03
CA VAL A 223 -5.76 4.66 -0.31
C VAL A 223 -4.25 4.68 -0.36
N ILE A 224 -3.64 3.55 -0.68
CA ILE A 224 -2.18 3.42 -0.83
C ILE A 224 -1.80 3.63 -2.29
N ARG A 225 -0.77 4.44 -2.52
CA ARG A 225 -0.17 4.69 -3.83
C ARG A 225 1.35 4.51 -3.76
N THR A 226 1.97 4.33 -4.93
CA THR A 226 3.43 4.18 -5.01
C THR A 226 4.02 4.88 -6.21
N MET A 227 5.26 5.36 -6.07
CA MET A 227 6.05 5.82 -7.20
C MET A 227 6.90 4.70 -7.84
N SER A 228 6.75 3.45 -7.38
CA SER A 228 7.57 2.34 -7.87
C SER A 228 7.15 1.77 -9.22
N LYS A 229 5.93 2.09 -9.68
CA LYS A 229 5.31 1.47 -10.85
C LYS A 229 5.28 2.46 -12.02
N ALA A 230 4.12 3.05 -12.34
CA ALA A 230 3.97 3.99 -13.45
C ALA A 230 5.00 5.14 -13.44
N PHE A 231 5.36 5.62 -12.26
CA PHE A 231 6.32 6.71 -12.04
C PHE A 231 7.79 6.38 -12.32
N ALA A 232 8.14 5.14 -12.68
CA ALA A 232 9.52 4.73 -12.97
C ALA A 232 10.53 5.05 -11.85
N PHE A 233 10.07 5.12 -10.59
CA PHE A 233 10.87 5.59 -9.45
C PHE A 233 11.06 4.51 -8.37
N ALA A 234 11.06 3.24 -8.78
CA ALA A 234 11.21 2.09 -7.89
C ALA A 234 12.46 2.18 -7.02
N GLY A 235 13.59 2.66 -7.56
CA GLY A 235 14.86 2.76 -6.86
C GLY A 235 14.90 3.74 -5.69
N VAL A 236 14.03 4.76 -5.67
CA VAL A 236 13.99 5.77 -4.60
C VAL A 236 13.13 5.35 -3.42
N ARG A 237 12.33 4.28 -3.58
CA ARG A 237 11.48 3.74 -2.52
C ARG A 237 10.53 4.80 -1.96
N LEU A 238 9.64 5.36 -2.78
CA LEU A 238 8.61 6.30 -2.30
C LEU A 238 7.21 5.71 -2.46
N GLY A 239 6.48 5.63 -1.35
CA GLY A 239 5.07 5.27 -1.27
C GLY A 239 4.33 6.27 -0.39
N TYR A 240 3.01 6.36 -0.57
CA TYR A 240 2.19 7.27 0.22
C TYR A 240 0.78 6.73 0.41
N LEU A 241 0.16 7.19 1.49
CA LEU A 241 -1.21 6.93 1.89
C LEU A 241 -2.01 8.24 1.78
N VAL A 242 -3.23 8.15 1.25
CA VAL A 242 -4.25 9.21 1.30
C VAL A 242 -5.36 8.75 2.24
N ALA A 243 -5.73 9.56 3.22
CA ALA A 243 -6.79 9.22 4.17
C ALA A 243 -7.42 10.48 4.81
N ASN A 244 -8.46 10.27 5.62
CA ASN A 244 -8.96 11.29 6.53
C ASN A 244 -7.84 11.74 7.50
N THR A 245 -7.80 13.02 7.86
CA THR A 245 -6.75 13.60 8.71
C THR A 245 -6.63 12.92 10.08
N GLN A 246 -7.74 12.42 10.65
CA GLN A 246 -7.71 11.67 11.91
C GLN A 246 -6.94 10.35 11.78
N VAL A 247 -7.06 9.67 10.64
CA VAL A 247 -6.32 8.44 10.34
C VAL A 247 -4.83 8.75 10.17
N ILE A 248 -4.49 9.84 9.47
CA ILE A 248 -3.10 10.28 9.30
C ILE A 248 -2.46 10.62 10.65
N ASN A 249 -3.18 11.31 11.53
CA ASN A 249 -2.69 11.60 12.88
C ASN A 249 -2.42 10.33 13.69
N ALA A 250 -3.27 9.30 13.57
CA ALA A 250 -3.04 8.01 14.22
C ALA A 250 -1.82 7.27 13.61
N MET A 251 -1.61 7.38 12.30
CA MET A 251 -0.43 6.80 11.63
C MET A 251 0.89 7.43 12.08
N MET A 252 0.89 8.67 12.57
CA MET A 252 2.10 9.33 13.07
C MET A 252 2.58 8.80 14.45
N ILE A 253 1.84 7.89 15.07
CA ILE A 253 2.25 7.24 16.34
C ILE A 253 3.29 6.14 16.08
N VAL A 254 3.31 5.55 14.88
CA VAL A 254 4.11 4.37 14.52
C VAL A 254 5.25 4.71 13.56
#